data_AF-A0A0P7X2R9-F1
#
_entry.id   AF-A0A0P7X2R9-F1
#
_cell.length_a   1.000
_cell.length_b   1.000
_cell.length_c   1.000
_cell.angle_alpha   90.00
_cell.angle_beta   90.00
_cell.angle_gamma   90.00
#
_symmetry.space_group_name_H-M   'P 1'
#
loop_
_entity.id
_entity.type
_entity.pdbx_description
1 polymer ?
#
loop_
_entity_poly.entity_id
_entity_poly.type
_entity_poly.pdbx_seq_one_letter_code
_entity_poly.pdbx_strand_id
1 'polypeptide(L)'
;MKALLSWLARTALLYVLLALAIGLALTLPADLAGYLARETASFEEVRAEIAEERAAAQERLERRAGEVAALPLAALEERIAALAARRERIGREIDRLEGGFLSAYRPSRVLARKRAELELALVESELELLRAAREPRRELDRASAWLERNPTMPTKDAIAAARSRCTRDRQGLAAFDRRWRIDREAREMLLSERSELVAAVRASCRLAETLARRRERALAAGVEAGRARGALEALRPRDLPDVAQGIPRTLLRDILLKALYALLALLLVPPAIRVLLYHVLAPLAAKWPPMRFGGERGGNADAPAFPPAGESRVSLAITLGEGEEALVRQDYLQSSSLSSAKRTHWLLDWSHPVASFASGMRFLTAVRGTGEDVLVSPVKDPLAELAVLEIPRGGAAVVRPSALAGLVRRTGEPVRITTRWRLFSLPAWLTLQLRYFVFHGPVRLVLKGGRGVRIEPAQRGRIVGQGQLIGFSTDCAYSVIRTETFWPYFLGREPLLKDRIEQGRGVLLVEEAPLAGRSGLRRGFEGAFDAVLKLFGV
;
A
#
# COMPACT_ATOMS: atom_id res chain seq x y z
N MET A 1 -33.49 -6.13 -10.35
CA MET A 1 -33.52 -4.86 -9.56
C MET A 1 -32.80 -4.98 -8.23
N LYS A 2 -33.12 -5.97 -7.38
CA LYS A 2 -32.50 -6.16 -6.05
C LYS A 2 -30.96 -6.12 -6.03
N ALA A 3 -30.31 -6.74 -7.02
CA ALA A 3 -28.84 -6.79 -7.11
C ALA A 3 -28.17 -5.47 -7.52
N LEU A 4 -28.87 -4.61 -8.27
CA LEU A 4 -28.38 -3.28 -8.61
C LEU A 4 -28.68 -2.31 -7.47
N LEU A 5 -29.88 -2.41 -6.89
CA LEU A 5 -30.25 -1.64 -5.71
C LEU A 5 -29.38 -1.98 -4.50
N SER A 6 -28.92 -3.22 -4.30
CA SER A 6 -28.04 -3.53 -3.16
C SER A 6 -26.61 -3.04 -3.37
N TRP A 7 -26.12 -3.06 -4.61
CA TRP A 7 -24.83 -2.46 -4.96
C TRP A 7 -24.93 -0.93 -4.85
N LEU A 8 -25.88 -0.30 -5.54
CA LEU A 8 -26.15 1.13 -5.42
C LEU A 8 -26.44 1.54 -3.98
N ALA A 9 -27.18 0.78 -3.17
CA ALA A 9 -27.45 1.15 -1.78
C ALA A 9 -26.20 1.06 -0.91
N ARG A 10 -25.33 0.05 -1.09
CA ARG A 10 -24.06 -0.04 -0.34
C ARG A 10 -23.08 1.06 -0.76
N THR A 11 -23.02 1.35 -2.05
CA THR A 11 -22.09 2.35 -2.60
C THR A 11 -22.62 3.78 -2.43
N ALA A 12 -23.94 3.98 -2.52
CA ALA A 12 -24.60 5.24 -2.19
C ALA A 12 -24.61 5.50 -0.69
N LEU A 13 -24.67 4.48 0.17
CA LEU A 13 -24.47 4.67 1.62
C LEU A 13 -23.05 5.15 1.91
N LEU A 14 -22.03 4.56 1.27
CA LEU A 14 -20.65 5.05 1.36
C LEU A 14 -20.51 6.48 0.83
N TYR A 15 -21.14 6.80 -0.31
CA TYR A 15 -21.13 8.14 -0.90
C TYR A 15 -21.89 9.16 -0.03
N VAL A 16 -23.05 8.79 0.52
CA VAL A 16 -23.83 9.64 1.44
C VAL A 16 -23.05 9.85 2.73
N LEU A 17 -22.40 8.85 3.31
CA LEU A 17 -21.54 9.03 4.48
C LEU A 17 -20.35 9.95 4.18
N LEU A 18 -19.75 9.82 2.99
CA LEU A 18 -18.66 10.71 2.55
C LEU A 18 -19.15 12.14 2.31
N ALA A 19 -20.26 12.31 1.61
CA ALA A 19 -20.87 13.60 1.30
C ALA A 19 -21.46 14.28 2.54
N LEU A 20 -21.96 13.50 3.51
CA LEU A 20 -22.43 14.01 4.80
C LEU A 20 -21.24 14.38 5.69
N ALA A 21 -20.11 13.65 5.63
CA ALA A 21 -18.87 14.08 6.28
C ALA A 21 -18.29 15.36 5.67
N ILE A 22 -18.32 15.51 4.33
CA ILE A 22 -17.87 16.71 3.62
C ILE A 22 -18.86 17.87 3.80
N GLY A 23 -20.17 17.61 3.73
CA GLY A 23 -21.23 18.61 3.90
C GLY A 23 -21.28 19.14 5.33
N LEU A 24 -21.14 18.25 6.32
CA LEU A 24 -20.94 18.64 7.72
C LEU A 24 -19.70 19.51 7.84
N ALA A 25 -18.59 19.18 7.15
CA ALA A 25 -17.38 20.01 7.14
C ALA A 25 -17.56 21.41 6.52
N LEU A 26 -18.52 21.59 5.59
CA LEU A 26 -18.77 22.85 4.87
C LEU A 26 -19.83 23.75 5.55
N THR A 27 -20.65 23.22 6.45
CA THR A 27 -21.66 23.99 7.22
C THR A 27 -21.15 24.45 8.60
N LEU A 28 -19.86 24.26 8.89
CA LEU A 28 -19.27 24.52 10.21
C LEU A 28 -18.85 26.01 10.37
N PRO A 29 -18.95 26.57 11.59
CA PRO A 29 -18.69 27.98 11.88
C PRO A 29 -17.25 28.41 11.54
N ALA A 30 -17.04 29.71 11.31
CA ALA A 30 -15.78 30.30 10.83
C ALA A 30 -14.52 29.92 11.63
N ASP A 31 -14.67 29.63 12.92
CA ASP A 31 -13.59 29.17 13.82
C ASP A 31 -13.05 27.78 13.40
N LEU A 32 -13.92 26.93 12.85
CA LEU A 32 -13.57 25.62 12.31
C LEU A 32 -13.09 25.69 10.85
N ALA A 33 -13.55 26.68 10.07
CA ALA A 33 -13.02 26.92 8.72
C ALA A 33 -11.54 27.33 8.76
N GLY A 34 -11.14 28.18 9.73
CA GLY A 34 -9.74 28.51 9.99
C GLY A 34 -8.92 27.33 10.53
N TYR A 35 -9.56 26.40 11.25
CA TYR A 35 -8.94 25.13 11.66
C TYR A 35 -8.73 24.18 10.48
N LEU A 36 -9.72 24.04 9.60
CA LEU A 36 -9.65 23.22 8.39
C LEU A 36 -8.67 23.79 7.37
N ALA A 37 -8.60 25.11 7.19
CA ALA A 37 -7.58 25.76 6.38
C ALA A 37 -6.16 25.41 6.87
N ARG A 38 -5.93 25.46 8.18
CA ARG A 38 -4.66 25.03 8.79
C ARG A 38 -4.39 23.53 8.66
N GLU A 39 -5.43 22.69 8.63
CA GLU A 39 -5.28 21.23 8.44
C GLU A 39 -5.16 20.81 6.96
N THR A 40 -5.40 21.73 6.02
CA THR A 40 -5.30 21.49 4.57
C THR A 40 -4.17 22.26 3.89
N ALA A 41 -3.36 22.97 4.69
CA ALA A 41 -2.18 23.69 4.24
C ALA A 41 -1.26 22.79 3.42
N SER A 42 -0.71 23.36 2.35
CA SER A 42 0.22 22.66 1.48
C SER A 42 1.60 22.52 2.13
N PHE A 43 2.40 21.59 1.64
CA PHE A 43 3.78 21.40 2.11
C PHE A 43 4.62 22.67 1.96
N GLU A 44 4.44 23.40 0.86
CA GLU A 44 5.17 24.64 0.59
C GLU A 44 4.74 25.77 1.53
N GLU A 45 3.44 25.88 1.85
CA GLU A 45 2.94 26.85 2.84
C GLU A 45 3.55 26.60 4.23
N VAL A 46 3.49 25.35 4.69
CA VAL A 46 4.06 24.94 5.99
C VAL A 46 5.57 25.20 6.04
N ARG A 47 6.28 24.92 4.95
CA ARG A 47 7.73 25.15 4.85
C ARG A 47 8.08 26.63 4.86
N ALA A 48 7.33 27.46 4.14
CA ALA A 48 7.56 28.90 4.09
C ALA A 48 7.34 29.56 5.45
N GLU A 49 6.27 29.19 6.16
CA GLU A 49 5.93 29.71 7.50
C GLU A 49 7.06 29.41 8.51
N ILE A 50 7.58 28.19 8.54
CA ILE A 50 8.69 27.80 9.42
C ILE A 50 10.01 28.52 9.04
N ALA A 51 10.25 28.76 7.75
CA ALA A 51 11.43 29.48 7.30
C ALA A 51 11.41 30.97 7.74
N GLU A 52 10.25 31.62 7.67
CA GLU A 52 10.06 32.99 8.15
C GLU A 52 10.27 33.08 9.68
N GLU A 53 9.70 32.14 10.43
CA GLU A 53 9.88 32.09 11.89
C GLU A 53 11.33 31.84 12.30
N ARG A 54 12.06 31.00 11.54
CA ARG A 54 13.49 30.77 11.75
C ARG A 54 14.30 32.05 11.56
N ALA A 55 14.03 32.81 10.50
CA ALA A 55 14.70 34.09 10.27
C ALA A 55 14.45 35.07 11.43
N ALA A 56 13.19 35.22 11.86
CA ALA A 56 12.83 36.06 13.01
C ALA A 56 13.42 35.55 14.33
N ALA A 57 13.61 34.24 14.51
CA ALA A 57 14.26 33.65 15.67
C ALA A 57 15.77 33.94 15.67
N GLN A 58 16.44 33.85 14.51
CA GLN A 58 17.86 34.19 14.35
C GLN A 58 18.13 35.65 14.72
N GLU A 59 17.33 36.60 14.21
CA GLU A 59 17.49 38.03 14.55
C GLU A 59 17.29 38.31 16.05
N ARG A 60 16.39 37.57 16.72
CA ARG A 60 16.20 37.68 18.17
C ARG A 60 17.42 37.14 18.93
N LEU A 61 18.02 36.06 18.46
CA LEU A 61 19.21 35.46 19.07
C LEU A 61 20.42 36.40 18.93
N GLU A 62 20.62 37.01 17.76
CA GLU A 62 21.70 37.97 17.52
C GLU A 62 21.58 39.22 18.39
N ARG A 63 20.37 39.77 18.53
CA ARG A 63 20.12 40.90 19.45
C ARG A 63 20.46 40.54 20.89
N ARG A 64 19.99 39.38 21.36
CA ARG A 64 20.31 38.89 22.71
C ARG A 64 21.80 38.65 22.91
N ALA A 65 22.51 38.20 21.88
CA ALA A 65 23.95 37.96 21.98
C ALA A 65 24.73 39.26 22.25
N GLY A 66 24.30 40.39 21.67
CA GLY A 66 24.87 41.70 21.98
C GLY A 66 24.68 42.12 23.43
N GLU A 67 23.59 41.70 24.08
CA GLU A 67 23.30 42.02 25.48
C GLU A 67 24.11 41.16 26.47
N VAL A 68 24.55 39.96 26.08
CA VAL A 68 25.23 39.00 26.98
C VAL A 68 26.52 39.58 27.56
N ALA A 69 27.29 40.33 26.78
CA ALA A 69 28.55 40.92 27.24
C ALA A 69 28.36 41.91 28.41
N ALA A 70 27.20 42.56 28.49
CA ALA A 70 26.88 43.55 29.51
C ALA A 70 26.31 42.94 30.82
N LEU A 71 25.89 41.67 30.81
CA LEU A 71 25.21 41.06 31.96
C LEU A 71 26.18 40.80 33.14
N PRO A 72 25.74 41.07 34.38
CA PRO A 72 26.50 40.69 35.56
C PRO A 72 26.44 39.17 35.78
N LEU A 73 27.45 38.60 36.46
CA LEU A 73 27.59 37.15 36.66
C LEU A 73 26.36 36.51 37.32
N ALA A 74 25.76 37.15 38.33
CA ALA A 74 24.57 36.64 39.00
C ALA A 74 23.37 36.51 38.04
N ALA A 75 23.15 37.51 37.17
CA ALA A 75 22.09 37.48 36.18
C ALA A 75 22.36 36.44 35.07
N LEU A 76 23.64 36.22 34.71
CA LEU A 76 24.02 35.13 33.79
C LEU A 76 23.66 33.76 34.38
N GLU A 77 24.00 33.50 35.64
CA GLU A 77 23.73 32.22 36.30
C GLU A 77 22.22 31.97 36.46
N GLU A 78 21.45 33.00 36.84
CA GLU A 78 20.00 32.93 36.91
C GLU A 78 19.37 32.62 35.53
N ARG A 79 19.82 33.30 34.47
CA ARG A 79 19.32 33.08 33.10
C ARG A 79 19.67 31.70 32.58
N ILE A 80 20.86 31.17 32.89
CA ILE A 80 21.25 29.79 32.55
C ILE A 80 20.30 28.79 33.22
N ALA A 81 20.00 28.97 34.51
CA ALA A 81 19.07 28.08 35.23
C ALA A 81 17.65 28.15 34.64
N ALA A 82 17.15 29.36 34.35
CA ALA A 82 15.83 29.57 33.76
C ALA A 82 15.70 28.93 32.36
N LEU A 83 16.72 29.08 31.51
CA LEU A 83 16.75 28.48 30.17
C LEU A 83 16.91 26.96 30.23
N ALA A 84 17.69 26.42 31.17
CA ALA A 84 17.79 24.97 31.36
C ALA A 84 16.42 24.35 31.70
N ALA A 85 15.66 24.96 32.61
CA ALA A 85 14.30 24.53 32.93
C ALA A 85 13.32 24.71 31.75
N ARG A 86 13.51 25.74 30.91
CA ARG A 86 12.72 25.93 29.68
C ARG A 86 13.01 24.83 28.65
N ARG A 87 14.27 24.47 28.44
CA ARG A 87 14.70 23.38 27.55
C ARG A 87 13.98 22.06 27.86
N GLU A 88 13.93 21.68 29.14
CA GLU A 88 13.24 20.45 29.57
C GLU A 88 11.72 20.50 29.39
N ARG A 89 11.11 21.68 29.48
CA ARG A 89 9.67 21.86 29.20
C ARG A 89 9.37 21.67 27.71
N ILE A 90 10.17 22.30 26.85
CA ILE A 90 10.02 22.19 25.39
C ILE A 90 10.25 20.76 24.93
N GLY A 91 11.27 20.06 25.46
CA GLY A 91 11.51 18.65 25.13
C GLY A 91 10.29 17.76 25.41
N ARG A 92 9.67 17.93 26.58
CA ARG A 92 8.43 17.21 26.93
C ARG A 92 7.24 17.58 26.05
N GLU A 93 7.19 18.80 25.52
CA GLU A 93 6.15 19.23 24.58
C GLU A 93 6.33 18.57 23.22
N ILE A 94 7.57 18.49 22.71
CA ILE A 94 7.89 17.78 21.47
C ILE A 94 7.46 16.31 21.57
N ASP A 95 7.82 15.61 22.65
CA ASP A 95 7.43 14.20 22.86
C ASP A 95 5.90 14.01 22.82
N ARG A 96 5.14 14.95 23.40
CA ARG A 96 3.66 14.92 23.36
C ARG A 96 3.10 15.18 21.97
N LEU A 97 3.77 16.01 21.17
CA LEU A 97 3.35 16.34 19.82
C LEU A 97 3.64 15.19 18.83
N GLU A 98 4.64 14.36 19.11
CA GLU A 98 4.91 13.14 18.34
C GLU A 98 3.87 12.04 18.58
N GLY A 99 3.27 11.99 19.77
CA GLY A 99 2.24 11.01 20.12
C GLY A 99 0.97 11.10 19.25
N GLY A 100 0.67 10.02 18.52
CA GLY A 100 -0.61 9.82 17.82
C GLY A 100 -0.46 9.25 16.40
N PHE A 101 -1.41 8.40 15.98
CA PHE A 101 -1.33 7.69 14.69
C PHE A 101 -1.26 8.60 13.44
N LEU A 102 -1.76 9.84 13.54
CA LEU A 102 -1.79 10.80 12.42
C LEU A 102 -1.00 12.09 12.71
N SER A 103 -0.29 12.18 13.82
CA SER A 103 0.45 13.40 14.23
C SER A 103 1.48 13.82 13.18
N ALA A 104 2.11 12.84 12.52
CA ALA A 104 3.11 13.05 11.47
C ALA A 104 2.54 13.65 10.17
N TYR A 105 1.24 13.54 9.91
CA TYR A 105 0.63 13.91 8.63
C TYR A 105 -0.29 15.12 8.71
N ARG A 106 -0.65 15.57 9.93
CA ARG A 106 -1.51 16.73 10.17
C ARG A 106 -0.67 18.01 10.15
N PRO A 107 -0.90 18.95 9.22
CA PRO A 107 -0.07 20.15 9.11
C PRO A 107 0.00 20.97 10.40
N SER A 108 -1.10 21.07 11.16
CA SER A 108 -1.15 21.79 12.44
C SER A 108 -0.21 21.20 13.50
N ARG A 109 -0.12 19.87 13.59
CA ARG A 109 0.75 19.15 14.53
C ARG A 109 2.20 19.18 14.08
N VAL A 110 2.43 19.06 12.77
CA VAL A 110 3.75 19.20 12.18
C VAL A 110 4.30 20.60 12.42
N LEU A 111 3.51 21.65 12.17
CA LEU A 111 3.87 23.04 12.47
C LEU A 111 4.16 23.25 13.95
N ALA A 112 3.27 22.81 14.84
CA ALA A 112 3.47 22.94 16.29
C ALA A 112 4.76 22.24 16.75
N ARG A 113 5.04 21.04 16.24
CA ARG A 113 6.27 20.31 16.54
C ARG A 113 7.50 21.05 16.03
N LYS A 114 7.49 21.50 14.77
CA LYS A 114 8.63 22.22 14.18
C LYS A 114 8.89 23.57 14.84
N ARG A 115 7.84 24.24 15.31
CA ARG A 115 7.94 25.42 16.19
C ARG A 115 8.64 25.10 17.51
N ALA A 116 8.23 24.02 18.18
CA ALA A 116 8.86 23.59 19.42
C ALA A 116 10.33 23.16 19.21
N GLU A 117 10.64 22.46 18.11
CA GLU A 117 12.03 22.12 17.73
C GLU A 117 12.88 23.38 17.47
N LEU A 118 12.33 24.38 16.78
CA LEU A 118 13.00 25.67 16.55
C LEU A 118 13.23 26.43 17.86
N GLU A 119 12.23 26.45 18.75
CA GLU A 119 12.36 27.07 20.06
C GLU A 119 13.42 26.36 20.93
N LEU A 120 13.47 25.03 20.87
CA LEU A 120 14.49 24.23 21.54
C LEU A 120 15.89 24.62 21.03
N ALA A 121 16.08 24.68 19.72
CA ALA A 121 17.36 25.06 19.11
C ALA A 121 17.78 26.49 19.50
N LEU A 122 16.84 27.43 19.59
CA LEU A 122 17.10 28.79 20.07
C LEU A 122 17.55 28.81 21.53
N VAL A 123 16.86 28.06 22.40
CA VAL A 123 17.23 27.95 23.82
C VAL A 123 18.58 27.29 23.99
N GLU A 124 18.89 26.26 23.20
CA GLU A 124 20.18 25.57 23.23
C GLU A 124 21.32 26.49 22.79
N SER A 125 21.16 27.23 21.69
CA SER A 125 22.19 28.19 21.25
C SER A 125 22.38 29.33 22.26
N GLU A 126 21.31 29.82 22.89
CA GLU A 126 21.42 30.85 23.93
C GLU A 126 22.14 30.33 25.18
N LEU A 127 21.87 29.08 25.59
CA LEU A 127 22.56 28.41 26.69
C LEU A 127 24.05 28.24 26.41
N GLU A 128 24.44 27.83 25.19
CA GLU A 128 25.84 27.72 24.78
C GLU A 128 26.55 29.07 24.90
N LEU A 129 25.92 30.14 24.40
CA LEU A 129 26.46 31.50 24.47
C LEU A 129 26.67 31.97 25.92
N LEU A 130 25.66 31.79 26.78
CA LEU A 130 25.75 32.19 28.19
C LEU A 130 26.78 31.37 28.97
N ARG A 131 26.90 30.08 28.68
CA ARG A 131 27.92 29.21 29.28
C ARG A 131 29.32 29.61 28.86
N ALA A 132 29.51 29.97 27.58
CA ALA A 132 30.79 30.48 27.08
C ALA A 132 31.17 31.84 27.71
N ALA A 133 30.19 32.71 28.01
CA ALA A 133 30.41 33.99 28.67
C ALA A 133 30.78 33.88 30.16
N ARG A 134 30.47 32.75 30.82
CA ARG A 134 30.58 32.61 32.27
C ARG A 134 32.01 32.75 32.80
N GLU A 135 32.98 32.04 32.21
CA GLU A 135 34.36 32.09 32.68
C GLU A 135 35.04 33.44 32.42
N PRO A 136 34.96 34.03 31.21
CA PRO A 136 35.44 35.40 30.97
C PRO A 136 34.83 36.42 31.94
N ARG A 137 33.53 36.30 32.25
CA ARG A 137 32.89 37.20 33.22
C ARG A 137 33.45 37.04 34.63
N ARG A 138 33.68 35.80 35.08
CA ARG A 138 34.30 35.52 36.38
C ARG A 138 35.71 36.09 36.48
N GLU A 139 36.51 35.97 35.43
CA GLU A 139 37.85 36.54 35.36
C GLU A 139 37.80 38.07 35.42
N LEU A 140 36.91 38.69 34.64
CA LEU A 140 36.71 40.13 34.63
C LEU A 140 36.28 40.67 36.00
N ASP A 141 35.32 40.02 36.66
CA ASP A 141 34.84 40.44 37.99
C ASP A 141 35.94 40.29 39.06
N ARG A 142 36.75 39.21 39.01
CA ARG A 142 37.90 39.03 39.92
C ARG A 142 38.97 40.09 39.73
N ALA A 143 39.35 40.37 38.48
CA ALA A 143 40.34 41.38 38.14
C ALA A 143 39.85 42.78 38.56
N SER A 144 38.59 43.09 38.28
CA SER A 144 37.97 44.37 38.65
C SER A 144 37.92 44.54 40.17
N ALA A 145 37.46 43.54 40.92
CA ALA A 145 37.44 43.59 42.38
C ALA A 145 38.85 43.71 43.00
N TRP A 146 39.88 43.15 42.36
CA TRP A 146 41.26 43.33 42.80
C TRP A 146 41.73 44.77 42.61
N LEU A 147 41.42 45.36 41.44
CA LEU A 147 41.76 46.74 41.10
C LEU A 147 41.02 47.75 41.99
N GLU A 148 39.74 47.52 42.28
CA GLU A 148 38.94 48.34 43.21
C GLU A 148 39.51 48.34 44.64
N ARG A 149 39.94 47.17 45.14
CA ARG A 149 40.61 47.07 46.45
C ARG A 149 42.01 47.69 46.47
N ASN A 150 42.62 47.96 45.30
CA ASN A 150 43.98 48.47 45.16
C ASN A 150 44.03 49.67 44.20
N PRO A 151 43.38 50.80 44.52
CA PRO A 151 43.18 51.90 43.57
C PRO A 151 44.48 52.57 43.11
N THR A 152 45.54 52.47 43.93
CA THR A 152 46.85 53.05 43.62
C THR A 152 47.82 51.98 43.12
N MET A 153 48.29 52.13 41.88
CA MET A 153 49.37 51.30 41.34
C MET A 153 50.73 51.88 41.74
N PRO A 154 51.65 51.10 42.36
CA PRO A 154 53.01 51.55 42.58
C PRO A 154 53.73 51.89 41.27
N THR A 155 54.30 53.09 41.18
CA THR A 155 55.11 53.51 40.03
C THR A 155 56.46 52.76 40.02
N LYS A 156 57.11 52.71 38.85
CA LYS A 156 58.47 52.14 38.74
C LYS A 156 59.44 52.88 39.67
N ASP A 157 59.29 54.19 39.80
CA ASP A 157 60.16 55.06 40.60
C ASP A 157 59.98 54.80 42.10
N ALA A 158 58.75 54.62 42.58
CA ALA A 158 58.48 54.28 43.98
C ALA A 158 59.14 52.94 44.39
N ILE A 159 59.11 51.94 43.49
CA ILE A 159 59.79 50.66 43.71
C ILE A 159 61.30 50.82 43.68
N ALA A 160 61.84 51.61 42.74
CA ALA A 160 63.28 51.88 42.66
C ALA A 160 63.80 52.62 43.90
N ALA A 161 63.04 53.60 44.40
CA ALA A 161 63.34 54.32 45.63
C ALA A 161 63.31 53.39 46.86
N ALA A 162 62.30 52.52 46.98
CA ALA A 162 62.21 51.54 48.07
C ALA A 162 63.36 50.52 48.03
N ARG A 163 63.74 50.03 46.83
CA ARG A 163 64.92 49.15 46.64
C ARG A 163 66.20 49.85 47.04
N SER A 164 66.38 51.10 46.62
CA SER A 164 67.55 51.91 46.98
C SER A 164 67.65 52.13 48.50
N ARG A 165 66.52 52.28 49.19
CA ARG A 165 66.47 52.34 50.66
C ARG A 165 66.90 51.02 51.31
N CYS A 166 66.34 49.89 50.86
CA CYS A 166 66.76 48.56 51.31
C CYS A 166 68.27 48.32 51.11
N THR A 167 68.83 48.72 49.96
CA THR A 167 70.28 48.62 49.71
C THR A 167 71.09 49.46 50.70
N ARG A 168 70.68 50.72 50.96
CA ARG A 168 71.35 51.59 51.93
C ARG A 168 71.30 51.02 53.35
N ASP A 169 70.15 50.54 53.80
CA ASP A 169 70.01 49.97 55.14
C ASP A 169 70.86 48.69 55.30
N ARG A 170 70.92 47.85 54.25
CA ARG A 170 71.80 46.66 54.23
C ARG A 170 73.27 47.02 54.32
N GLN A 171 73.69 48.05 53.59
CA GLN A 171 75.06 48.57 53.66
C GLN A 171 75.38 49.12 55.06
N GLY A 172 74.42 49.79 55.70
CA GLY A 172 74.52 50.27 57.08
C GLY A 172 74.72 49.12 58.09
N LEU A 173 73.90 48.07 58.00
CA LEU A 173 74.07 46.86 58.83
C LEU A 173 75.42 46.18 58.58
N ALA A 174 75.83 46.01 57.32
CA ALA A 174 77.12 45.42 56.97
C ALA A 174 78.32 46.29 57.41
N ALA A 175 78.16 47.62 57.46
CA ALA A 175 79.17 48.52 58.01
C ALA A 175 79.27 48.38 59.53
N PHE A 176 78.14 48.24 60.24
CA PHE A 176 78.12 47.93 61.68
C PHE A 176 78.78 46.58 61.98
N ASP A 177 78.44 45.53 61.23
CA ASP A 177 78.99 44.20 61.40
C ASP A 177 80.51 44.14 61.12
N ARG A 178 81.09 45.08 60.37
CA ARG A 178 82.55 45.17 60.11
C ARG A 178 83.35 45.87 61.21
N ARG A 179 82.72 46.46 62.22
CA ARG A 179 83.41 47.14 63.34
C ARG A 179 84.13 46.15 64.26
N TRP A 180 85.12 46.65 65.02
CA TRP A 180 85.87 45.87 66.01
C TRP A 180 84.94 45.26 67.07
N ARG A 181 85.26 44.05 67.55
CA ARG A 181 84.33 43.24 68.36
C ARG A 181 83.85 43.94 69.64
N ILE A 182 84.77 44.59 70.35
CA ILE A 182 84.50 45.29 71.61
C ILE A 182 83.54 46.46 71.39
N ASP A 183 83.73 47.24 70.32
CA ASP A 183 82.85 48.37 69.97
C ASP A 183 81.43 47.92 69.59
N ARG A 184 81.31 46.77 68.91
CA ARG A 184 80.01 46.19 68.56
C ARG A 184 79.25 45.74 69.81
N GLU A 185 79.92 45.04 70.72
CA GLU A 185 79.31 44.54 71.96
C GLU A 185 78.88 45.68 72.88
N ALA A 186 79.71 46.73 73.02
CA ALA A 186 79.37 47.91 73.82
C ALA A 186 78.17 48.67 73.27
N ARG A 187 78.12 48.90 71.94
CA ARG A 187 77.00 49.61 71.29
C ARG A 187 75.71 48.81 71.29
N GLU A 188 75.80 47.50 71.11
CA GLU A 188 74.61 46.65 71.19
C GLU A 188 74.04 46.61 72.61
N MET A 189 74.89 46.48 73.62
CA MET A 189 74.45 46.43 75.02
C MET A 189 73.87 47.76 75.52
N LEU A 190 74.39 48.89 75.05
CA LEU A 190 73.99 50.22 75.53
C LEU A 190 72.90 50.89 74.67
N LEU A 191 72.90 50.66 73.36
CA LEU A 191 72.05 51.39 72.40
C LEU A 191 71.16 50.47 71.56
N SER A 192 71.31 49.14 71.64
CA SER A 192 70.58 48.18 70.80
C SER A 192 70.69 48.46 69.27
N GLU A 193 71.77 49.12 68.84
CA GLU A 193 71.95 49.70 67.50
C GLU A 193 71.85 48.65 66.37
N ARG A 194 72.33 47.41 66.59
CA ARG A 194 72.23 46.33 65.59
C ARG A 194 70.78 45.90 65.41
N SER A 195 70.01 45.79 66.50
CA SER A 195 68.61 45.38 66.44
C SER A 195 67.76 46.38 65.64
N GLU A 196 68.03 47.68 65.78
CA GLU A 196 67.39 48.74 65.01
C GLU A 196 67.77 48.68 63.53
N LEU A 197 69.06 48.48 63.22
CA LEU A 197 69.52 48.30 61.83
C LEU A 197 68.90 47.06 61.17
N VAL A 198 68.80 45.95 61.90
CA VAL A 198 68.11 44.74 61.44
C VAL A 198 66.62 45.00 61.19
N ALA A 199 65.95 45.72 62.09
CA ALA A 199 64.55 46.10 61.93
C ALA A 199 64.34 47.03 60.71
N ALA A 200 65.23 48.02 60.51
CA ALA A 200 65.22 48.93 59.37
C ALA A 200 65.40 48.17 58.04
N VAL A 201 66.39 47.28 57.95
CA VAL A 201 66.60 46.40 56.78
C VAL A 201 65.35 45.55 56.51
N ARG A 202 64.76 44.93 57.54
CA ARG A 202 63.55 44.12 57.37
C ARG A 202 62.38 44.96 56.86
N ALA A 203 62.17 46.15 57.43
CA ALA A 203 61.06 47.03 57.05
C ALA A 203 61.22 47.56 55.62
N SER A 204 62.40 48.09 55.26
CA SER A 204 62.63 48.69 53.94
C SER A 204 62.67 47.65 52.82
N CYS A 205 63.29 46.49 53.06
CA CYS A 205 63.29 45.40 52.06
C CYS A 205 61.90 44.77 51.91
N ARG A 206 61.14 44.59 53.00
CA ARG A 206 59.74 44.14 52.92
C ARG A 206 58.89 45.12 52.13
N LEU A 207 59.05 46.43 52.34
CA LEU A 207 58.35 47.45 51.58
C LEU A 207 58.68 47.40 50.08
N ALA A 208 59.97 47.26 49.74
CA ALA A 208 60.39 47.14 48.34
C ALA A 208 59.78 45.90 47.66
N GLU A 209 59.72 44.78 48.37
CA GLU A 209 59.13 43.54 47.88
C GLU A 209 57.61 43.62 47.75
N THR A 210 56.90 44.20 48.73
CA THR A 210 55.44 44.36 48.68
C THR A 210 55.01 45.28 47.54
N LEU A 211 55.72 46.39 47.32
CA LEU A 211 55.45 47.29 46.20
C LEU A 211 55.70 46.61 44.84
N ALA A 212 56.79 45.85 44.72
CA ALA A 212 57.09 45.10 43.49
C ALA A 212 56.03 44.04 43.19
N ARG A 213 55.67 43.19 44.17
CA ARG A 213 54.63 42.16 44.04
C ARG A 213 53.25 42.77 43.75
N ARG A 214 52.91 43.91 44.36
CA ARG A 214 51.64 44.61 44.10
C ARG A 214 51.58 45.14 42.68
N ARG A 215 52.67 45.70 42.14
CA ARG A 215 52.75 46.16 40.75
C ARG A 215 52.62 45.00 39.75
N GLU A 216 53.32 43.89 40.00
CA GLU A 216 53.24 42.69 39.15
C GLU A 216 51.80 42.15 39.07
N ARG A 217 51.13 42.01 40.22
CA ARG A 217 49.72 41.60 40.29
C ARG A 217 48.78 42.60 39.59
N ALA A 218 49.03 43.90 39.69
CA ALA A 218 48.23 44.91 39.00
C ALA A 218 48.33 44.80 37.48
N LEU A 219 49.53 44.55 36.95
CA LEU A 219 49.74 44.33 35.52
C LEU A 219 49.07 43.04 35.06
N ALA A 220 49.22 41.95 35.83
CA ALA A 220 48.56 40.68 35.54
C ALA A 220 47.02 40.83 35.49
N ALA A 221 46.43 41.48 36.51
CA ALA A 221 44.99 41.73 36.57
C ALA A 221 44.50 42.61 35.40
N GLY A 222 45.28 43.62 34.98
CA GLY A 222 44.94 44.44 33.81
C GLY A 222 44.94 43.65 32.50
N VAL A 223 45.93 42.77 32.30
CA VAL A 223 45.99 41.90 31.11
C VAL A 223 44.87 40.87 31.13
N GLU A 224 44.56 40.27 32.28
CA GLU A 224 43.44 39.33 32.44
C GLU A 224 42.10 40.00 32.12
N ALA A 225 41.84 41.20 32.66
CA ALA A 225 40.63 41.95 32.34
C ALA A 225 40.53 42.28 30.85
N GLY A 226 41.63 42.64 30.19
CA GLY A 226 41.66 42.88 28.74
C GLY A 226 41.34 41.64 27.91
N ARG A 227 41.95 40.49 28.24
CA ARG A 227 41.65 39.21 27.57
C ARG A 227 40.20 38.79 27.78
N ALA A 228 39.69 38.91 29.02
CA ALA A 228 38.31 38.58 29.35
C ALA A 228 37.30 39.44 28.57
N ARG A 229 37.55 40.75 28.43
CA ARG A 229 36.72 41.63 27.59
C ARG A 229 36.76 41.23 26.12
N GLY A 230 37.95 41.00 25.58
CA GLY A 230 38.09 40.54 24.19
C GLY A 230 37.38 39.20 23.93
N ALA A 231 37.44 38.28 24.89
CA ALA A 231 36.73 37.01 24.82
C ALA A 231 35.21 37.19 24.84
N LEU A 232 34.68 38.12 25.64
CA LEU A 232 33.25 38.46 25.67
C LEU A 232 32.77 39.13 24.37
N GLU A 233 33.57 40.05 23.81
CA GLU A 233 33.26 40.75 22.56
C GLU A 233 33.34 39.82 21.33
N ALA A 234 34.17 38.79 21.39
CA ALA A 234 34.31 37.79 20.33
C ALA A 234 33.18 36.74 20.30
N LEU A 235 32.31 36.70 21.31
CA LEU A 235 31.20 35.74 21.36
C LEU A 235 30.21 36.00 20.23
N ARG A 236 29.87 34.94 19.50
CA ARG A 236 28.85 34.94 18.45
C ARG A 236 27.88 33.79 18.67
N PRO A 237 26.57 33.99 18.46
CA PRO A 237 25.62 32.88 18.48
C PRO A 237 25.88 31.95 17.30
N ARG A 238 25.47 30.69 17.45
CA ARG A 238 25.51 29.71 16.37
C ARG A 238 24.26 29.85 15.52
N ASP A 239 24.38 29.65 14.21
CA ASP A 239 23.22 29.66 13.32
C ASP A 239 22.23 28.56 13.67
N LEU A 240 20.94 28.92 13.69
CA LEU A 240 19.86 27.97 13.96
C LEU A 240 19.77 26.93 12.83
N PRO A 241 19.55 25.64 13.15
CA PRO A 241 19.41 24.58 12.17
C PRO A 241 18.15 24.76 11.30
N ASP A 242 18.18 24.21 10.09
CA ASP A 242 17.02 24.19 9.20
C ASP A 242 16.05 23.07 9.59
N VAL A 243 15.14 23.37 10.53
CA VAL A 243 14.13 22.42 11.03
C VAL A 243 13.10 22.00 9.98
N ALA A 244 13.04 22.71 8.84
CA ALA A 244 12.07 22.43 7.78
C ALA A 244 12.43 21.20 6.93
N GLN A 245 13.69 20.75 6.93
CA GLN A 245 14.16 19.62 6.10
C GLN A 245 13.51 18.28 6.48
N GLY A 246 13.04 18.14 7.72
CA GLY A 246 12.40 16.92 8.23
C GLY A 246 10.88 16.86 8.05
N ILE A 247 10.27 17.76 7.30
CA ILE A 247 8.81 17.78 7.08
C ILE A 247 8.45 16.71 6.01
N PRO A 248 7.48 15.81 6.28
CA PRO A 248 7.07 14.83 5.29
C PRO A 248 6.41 15.50 4.08
N ARG A 249 6.82 15.08 2.87
CA ARG A 249 6.27 15.62 1.60
C ARG A 249 4.81 15.25 1.36
N THR A 250 4.33 14.18 1.99
CA THR A 250 2.95 13.72 1.88
C THR A 250 2.16 14.18 3.10
N LEU A 251 1.25 15.11 2.90
CA LEU A 251 0.36 15.61 3.95
C LEU A 251 -1.03 14.98 3.84
N LEU A 252 -1.88 15.22 4.84
CA LEU A 252 -3.24 14.70 4.91
C LEU A 252 -4.06 15.00 3.64
N ARG A 253 -3.90 16.19 3.06
CA ARG A 253 -4.55 16.59 1.80
C ARG A 253 -4.23 15.65 0.64
N ASP A 254 -2.97 15.25 0.49
CA ASP A 254 -2.55 14.35 -0.59
C ASP A 254 -3.12 12.94 -0.42
N ILE A 255 -3.20 12.48 0.83
CA ILE A 255 -3.78 11.19 1.17
C ILE A 255 -5.28 11.19 0.84
N LEU A 256 -6.00 12.25 1.19
CA LEU A 256 -7.43 12.41 0.90
C LEU A 256 -7.70 12.45 -0.61
N LEU A 257 -6.91 13.19 -1.37
CA LEU A 257 -7.04 13.25 -2.84
C LEU A 257 -6.77 11.89 -3.49
N LYS A 258 -5.71 11.19 -3.07
CA LYS A 258 -5.41 9.83 -3.56
C LYS A 258 -6.53 8.83 -3.22
N ALA A 259 -7.08 8.91 -2.01
CA ALA A 259 -8.20 8.08 -1.58
C ALA A 259 -9.47 8.35 -2.41
N LEU A 260 -9.75 9.62 -2.73
CA LEU A 260 -10.85 10.00 -3.60
C LEU A 260 -10.70 9.40 -5.00
N TYR A 261 -9.52 9.52 -5.62
CA TYR A 261 -9.27 8.91 -6.93
C TYR A 261 -9.38 7.38 -6.90
N ALA A 262 -8.87 6.74 -5.85
CA ALA A 262 -8.99 5.29 -5.69
C ALA A 262 -10.46 4.85 -5.56
N LEU A 263 -11.27 5.58 -4.78
CA LEU A 263 -12.70 5.33 -4.64
C LEU A 263 -13.44 5.51 -5.96
N LEU A 264 -13.15 6.60 -6.69
CA LEU A 264 -13.72 6.88 -8.00
C LEU A 264 -13.38 5.78 -8.99
N ALA A 265 -12.12 5.32 -9.02
CA ALA A 265 -11.70 4.21 -9.86
C ALA A 265 -12.45 2.91 -9.51
N LEU A 266 -12.57 2.57 -8.22
CA LEU A 266 -13.30 1.37 -7.78
C LEU A 266 -14.78 1.40 -8.19
N LEU A 267 -15.39 2.59 -8.19
CA LEU A 267 -16.78 2.80 -8.59
C LEU A 267 -16.99 2.72 -10.10
N LEU A 268 -16.13 3.39 -10.86
CA LEU A 268 -16.32 3.60 -12.30
C LEU A 268 -15.73 2.50 -13.17
N VAL A 269 -14.69 1.79 -12.71
CA VAL A 269 -14.04 0.75 -13.51
C VAL A 269 -14.98 -0.42 -13.86
N PRO A 270 -15.73 -1.04 -12.92
CA PRO A 270 -16.63 -2.14 -13.26
C PRO A 270 -17.71 -1.79 -14.31
N PRO A 271 -18.45 -0.67 -14.22
CA PRO A 271 -19.40 -0.30 -15.26
C PRO A 271 -18.69 0.12 -16.56
N ALA A 272 -17.54 0.79 -16.51
CA ALA A 272 -16.76 1.13 -17.70
C ALA A 272 -16.32 -0.12 -18.48
N ILE A 273 -15.89 -1.19 -17.78
CA ILE A 273 -15.55 -2.47 -18.41
C ILE A 273 -16.78 -3.07 -19.13
N ARG A 274 -17.98 -3.00 -18.54
CA ARG A 274 -19.20 -3.49 -19.21
C ARG A 274 -19.53 -2.68 -20.46
N VAL A 275 -19.41 -1.35 -20.39
CA VAL A 275 -19.60 -0.46 -21.55
C VAL A 275 -18.60 -0.84 -22.65
N LEU A 276 -17.32 -0.99 -22.32
CA LEU A 276 -16.27 -1.39 -23.25
C LEU A 276 -16.57 -2.76 -23.90
N LEU A 277 -16.92 -3.75 -23.10
CA LEU A 277 -17.25 -5.10 -23.58
C LEU A 277 -18.43 -5.09 -24.56
N TYR A 278 -19.47 -4.29 -24.28
CA TYR A 278 -20.67 -4.24 -25.11
C TYR A 278 -20.52 -3.43 -26.39
N HIS A 279 -19.85 -2.27 -26.32
CA HIS A 279 -19.76 -1.35 -27.45
C HIS A 279 -18.54 -1.59 -28.33
N VAL A 280 -17.47 -2.19 -27.80
CA VAL A 280 -16.22 -2.40 -28.55
C VAL A 280 -15.99 -3.88 -28.81
N LEU A 281 -15.88 -4.71 -27.76
CA LEU A 281 -15.44 -6.10 -27.93
C LEU A 281 -16.52 -7.01 -28.52
N ALA A 282 -17.78 -6.85 -28.13
CA ALA A 282 -18.85 -7.70 -28.65
C ALA A 282 -19.14 -7.48 -30.16
N PRO A 283 -19.14 -6.24 -30.70
CA PRO A 283 -19.23 -6.02 -32.15
C PRO A 283 -18.03 -6.59 -32.90
N LEU A 284 -16.82 -6.48 -32.36
CA LEU A 284 -15.63 -7.11 -32.95
C LEU A 284 -15.76 -8.63 -33.00
N ALA A 285 -16.26 -9.25 -31.92
CA ALA A 285 -16.50 -10.68 -31.85
C ALA A 285 -17.63 -11.15 -32.79
N ALA A 286 -18.66 -10.31 -33.02
CA ALA A 286 -19.76 -10.64 -33.93
C ALA A 286 -19.34 -10.60 -35.42
N LYS A 287 -18.31 -9.82 -35.77
CA LYS A 287 -17.73 -9.76 -37.11
C LYS A 287 -16.69 -10.85 -37.37
N TRP A 288 -16.40 -11.67 -36.38
CA TRP A 288 -15.35 -12.67 -36.48
C TRP A 288 -15.76 -13.83 -37.38
N PRO A 289 -14.84 -14.44 -38.16
CA PRO A 289 -15.18 -15.53 -39.06
C PRO A 289 -15.87 -16.69 -38.34
N PRO A 290 -16.95 -17.27 -38.91
CA PRO A 290 -17.62 -18.41 -38.32
C PRO A 290 -16.68 -19.61 -38.11
N MET A 291 -16.72 -20.18 -36.92
CA MET A 291 -16.00 -21.39 -36.54
C MET A 291 -16.67 -22.61 -37.18
N ARG A 292 -15.88 -23.34 -37.97
CA ARG A 292 -16.27 -24.62 -38.59
C ARG A 292 -15.49 -25.76 -37.94
N PHE A 293 -16.16 -26.88 -37.71
CA PHE A 293 -15.61 -28.03 -37.00
C PHE A 293 -15.55 -29.31 -37.83
N GLY A 294 -15.93 -29.24 -39.11
CA GLY A 294 -15.75 -30.32 -40.09
C GLY A 294 -14.28 -30.69 -40.35
N GLY A 295 -14.07 -31.90 -40.87
CA GLY A 295 -12.74 -32.48 -41.11
C GLY A 295 -11.84 -31.69 -42.06
N GLU A 296 -10.54 -31.99 -42.02
CA GLU A 296 -9.42 -31.29 -42.69
C GLU A 296 -9.39 -31.35 -44.23
N ARG A 297 -10.50 -31.71 -44.87
CA ARG A 297 -10.74 -31.54 -46.31
C ARG A 297 -12.09 -30.86 -46.47
N GLY A 298 -12.08 -29.74 -47.20
CA GLY A 298 -13.20 -28.80 -47.32
C GLY A 298 -14.56 -29.48 -47.44
N GLY A 299 -15.57 -28.82 -46.86
CA GLY A 299 -16.94 -29.32 -46.69
C GLY A 299 -17.35 -30.33 -47.76
N ASN A 300 -17.42 -31.60 -47.38
CA ASN A 300 -17.99 -32.61 -48.24
C ASN A 300 -19.44 -32.21 -48.52
N ALA A 301 -19.76 -32.01 -49.80
CA ALA A 301 -21.13 -31.88 -50.27
C ALA A 301 -21.98 -33.13 -49.92
N ASP A 302 -21.33 -34.24 -49.55
CA ASP A 302 -21.88 -35.54 -49.18
C ASP A 302 -21.87 -35.83 -47.67
N ALA A 303 -21.98 -34.80 -46.81
CA ALA A 303 -22.20 -35.04 -45.38
C ALA A 303 -23.51 -35.85 -45.18
N PRO A 304 -23.47 -36.97 -44.43
CA PRO A 304 -24.65 -37.83 -44.28
C PRO A 304 -25.76 -37.06 -43.55
N ALA A 305 -26.98 -37.14 -44.08
CA ALA A 305 -28.15 -36.55 -43.46
C ALA A 305 -28.38 -37.18 -42.08
N PHE A 306 -28.54 -36.34 -41.06
CA PHE A 306 -28.94 -36.81 -39.74
C PHE A 306 -30.37 -37.36 -39.82
N PRO A 307 -30.64 -38.54 -39.23
CA PRO A 307 -31.98 -39.07 -39.16
C PRO A 307 -32.90 -38.12 -38.37
N PRO A 308 -34.23 -38.17 -38.60
CA PRO A 308 -35.17 -37.39 -37.84
C PRO A 308 -35.02 -37.72 -36.36
N ALA A 309 -34.80 -36.68 -35.56
CA ALA A 309 -34.52 -36.84 -34.15
C ALA A 309 -35.78 -37.21 -33.36
N GLY A 310 -35.57 -37.96 -32.28
CA GLY A 310 -36.66 -38.31 -31.36
C GLY A 310 -37.21 -37.09 -30.62
N GLU A 311 -38.51 -37.13 -30.31
CA GLU A 311 -39.15 -36.14 -29.45
C GLU A 311 -38.56 -36.14 -28.04
N SER A 312 -38.58 -34.99 -27.38
CA SER A 312 -38.20 -34.85 -25.98
C SER A 312 -39.18 -35.60 -25.07
N ARG A 313 -38.66 -36.43 -24.15
CA ARG A 313 -39.46 -37.26 -23.23
C ARG A 313 -38.82 -37.31 -21.85
N VAL A 314 -39.64 -37.46 -20.81
CA VAL A 314 -39.16 -37.62 -19.43
C VAL A 314 -38.47 -38.99 -19.23
N SER A 315 -38.93 -40.02 -19.95
CA SER A 315 -38.33 -41.35 -19.93
C SER A 315 -38.20 -41.90 -21.34
N LEU A 316 -37.05 -42.52 -21.63
CA LEU A 316 -36.74 -43.13 -22.92
C LEU A 316 -36.41 -44.61 -22.71
N ALA A 317 -37.15 -45.48 -23.40
CA ALA A 317 -36.77 -46.87 -23.56
C ALA A 317 -35.86 -46.99 -24.78
N ILE A 318 -34.65 -47.53 -24.56
CA ILE A 318 -33.65 -47.73 -25.61
C ILE A 318 -33.50 -49.24 -25.82
N THR A 319 -33.96 -49.72 -26.97
CA THR A 319 -33.74 -51.10 -27.39
C THR A 319 -32.33 -51.26 -27.95
N LEU A 320 -31.61 -52.25 -27.44
CA LEU A 320 -30.26 -52.61 -27.87
C LEU A 320 -30.29 -53.57 -29.06
N GLY A 321 -29.62 -53.19 -30.15
CA GLY A 321 -29.40 -54.07 -31.30
C GLY A 321 -28.33 -55.12 -31.04
N GLU A 322 -28.14 -56.01 -32.02
CA GLU A 322 -27.10 -57.04 -31.93
C GLU A 322 -25.71 -56.42 -31.82
N GLY A 323 -24.96 -56.82 -30.79
CA GLY A 323 -23.62 -56.32 -30.53
C GLY A 323 -23.58 -54.87 -30.04
N GLU A 324 -24.69 -54.25 -29.63
CA GLU A 324 -24.69 -52.92 -29.04
C GLU A 324 -24.54 -52.92 -27.51
N GLU A 325 -23.92 -51.87 -26.98
CA GLU A 325 -23.75 -51.61 -25.55
C GLU A 325 -24.24 -50.19 -25.24
N ALA A 326 -25.16 -50.07 -24.27
CA ALA A 326 -25.55 -48.78 -23.71
C ALA A 326 -24.66 -48.43 -22.53
N LEU A 327 -24.11 -47.21 -22.53
CA LEU A 327 -23.41 -46.60 -21.41
C LEU A 327 -24.31 -45.50 -20.85
N VAL A 328 -24.91 -45.73 -19.69
CA VAL A 328 -25.84 -44.77 -19.06
C VAL A 328 -25.30 -44.33 -17.73
N ARG A 329 -25.45 -43.04 -17.40
CA ARG A 329 -25.12 -42.53 -16.06
C ARG A 329 -25.99 -43.21 -15.02
N GLN A 330 -25.41 -43.61 -13.89
CA GLN A 330 -26.15 -44.31 -12.83
C GLN A 330 -27.38 -43.53 -12.36
N ASP A 331 -27.27 -42.20 -12.25
CA ASP A 331 -28.37 -41.31 -11.86
C ASP A 331 -29.51 -41.18 -12.91
N TYR A 332 -29.35 -41.82 -14.07
CA TYR A 332 -30.32 -41.81 -15.17
C TYR A 332 -30.81 -43.21 -15.55
N LEU A 333 -30.21 -44.28 -15.00
CA LEU A 333 -30.64 -45.64 -15.25
C LEU A 333 -31.78 -46.00 -14.30
N GLN A 334 -33.00 -46.14 -14.83
CA GLN A 334 -34.18 -46.45 -14.02
C GLN A 334 -34.43 -47.96 -13.96
N SER A 335 -34.40 -48.62 -15.10
CA SER A 335 -34.56 -50.07 -15.20
C SER A 335 -33.83 -50.65 -16.41
N SER A 336 -33.60 -51.95 -16.36
CA SER A 336 -32.94 -52.75 -17.39
C SER A 336 -33.37 -54.19 -17.18
N SER A 337 -33.53 -54.97 -18.26
CA SER A 337 -33.98 -56.36 -18.17
C SER A 337 -33.12 -57.25 -17.27
N LEU A 338 -33.72 -58.32 -16.75
CA LEU A 338 -33.07 -59.30 -15.88
C LEU A 338 -31.96 -60.10 -16.60
N SER A 339 -32.15 -60.37 -17.88
CA SER A 339 -31.22 -61.08 -18.77
C SER A 339 -30.04 -60.23 -19.27
N SER A 340 -30.05 -58.92 -18.99
CA SER A 340 -28.99 -58.02 -19.46
C SER A 340 -27.71 -58.15 -18.63
N ALA A 341 -26.56 -58.24 -19.32
CA ALA A 341 -25.25 -58.24 -18.69
C ALA A 341 -24.84 -56.80 -18.32
N LYS A 342 -24.49 -56.57 -17.06
CA LYS A 342 -24.18 -55.23 -16.52
C LYS A 342 -22.75 -55.18 -16.01
N ARG A 343 -22.03 -54.11 -16.32
CA ARG A 343 -20.70 -53.84 -15.76
C ARG A 343 -20.51 -52.35 -15.50
N THR A 344 -19.68 -52.02 -14.53
CA THR A 344 -19.33 -50.62 -14.26
C THR A 344 -18.25 -50.15 -15.24
N HIS A 345 -18.49 -49.01 -15.88
CA HIS A 345 -17.56 -48.32 -16.75
C HIS A 345 -17.21 -46.95 -16.13
N TRP A 346 -16.00 -46.84 -15.59
CA TRP A 346 -15.62 -45.74 -14.69
C TRP A 346 -15.71 -44.33 -15.29
N LEU A 347 -15.27 -44.15 -16.54
CA LEU A 347 -15.28 -42.86 -17.24
C LEU A 347 -15.64 -43.10 -18.70
N LEU A 348 -16.33 -42.18 -19.35
CA LEU A 348 -16.67 -42.31 -20.78
C LEU A 348 -15.43 -42.53 -21.66
N ASP A 349 -14.43 -41.67 -21.51
CA ASP A 349 -13.17 -41.75 -22.26
C ASP A 349 -11.99 -41.37 -21.36
N TRP A 350 -11.04 -42.30 -21.25
CA TRP A 350 -9.81 -42.14 -20.47
C TRP A 350 -8.82 -41.16 -21.09
N SER A 351 -8.96 -40.83 -22.38
CA SER A 351 -8.17 -39.79 -23.04
C SER A 351 -8.56 -38.39 -22.57
N HIS A 352 -9.76 -38.25 -22.00
CA HIS A 352 -10.34 -36.98 -21.56
C HIS A 352 -10.90 -37.10 -20.12
N PRO A 353 -10.07 -37.44 -19.11
CA PRO A 353 -10.56 -37.84 -17.80
C PRO A 353 -11.22 -36.69 -17.04
N VAL A 354 -10.64 -35.48 -17.11
CA VAL A 354 -11.19 -34.27 -16.46
C VAL A 354 -12.56 -33.92 -17.06
N ALA A 355 -12.70 -33.98 -18.38
CA ALA A 355 -13.96 -33.67 -19.05
C ALA A 355 -15.04 -34.72 -18.75
N SER A 356 -14.68 -36.01 -18.77
CA SER A 356 -15.59 -37.11 -18.38
C SER A 356 -16.07 -36.95 -16.94
N PHE A 357 -15.17 -36.59 -16.01
CA PHE A 357 -15.51 -36.41 -14.61
C PHE A 357 -16.40 -35.19 -14.37
N ALA A 358 -15.99 -34.02 -14.88
CA ALA A 358 -16.68 -32.75 -14.64
C ALA A 358 -18.05 -32.67 -15.35
N SER A 359 -18.21 -33.38 -16.47
CA SER A 359 -19.51 -33.51 -17.15
C SER A 359 -20.49 -34.48 -16.48
N GLY A 360 -20.04 -35.24 -15.48
CA GLY A 360 -20.82 -36.28 -14.84
C GLY A 360 -20.88 -37.60 -15.62
N MET A 361 -20.10 -37.74 -16.70
CA MET A 361 -19.90 -38.98 -17.46
C MET A 361 -18.87 -39.90 -16.77
N ARG A 362 -19.12 -40.13 -15.48
CA ARG A 362 -18.36 -41.00 -14.56
C ARG A 362 -19.30 -42.03 -13.95
N PHE A 363 -18.76 -43.17 -13.53
CA PHE A 363 -19.53 -44.27 -12.94
C PHE A 363 -20.73 -44.67 -13.81
N LEU A 364 -20.45 -44.93 -15.09
CA LEU A 364 -21.46 -45.33 -16.06
C LEU A 364 -21.78 -46.81 -15.86
N THR A 365 -23.05 -47.19 -16.02
CA THR A 365 -23.46 -48.58 -16.11
C THR A 365 -23.50 -48.96 -17.57
N ALA A 366 -22.66 -49.93 -17.94
CA ALA A 366 -22.66 -50.52 -19.26
C ALA A 366 -23.63 -51.71 -19.27
N VAL A 367 -24.66 -51.64 -20.10
CA VAL A 367 -25.69 -52.66 -20.27
C VAL A 367 -25.55 -53.27 -21.66
N ARG A 368 -25.58 -54.61 -21.71
CA ARG A 368 -25.49 -55.40 -22.95
C ARG A 368 -26.61 -56.43 -23.00
N GLY A 369 -27.05 -56.73 -24.20
CA GLY A 369 -28.01 -57.81 -24.49
C GLY A 369 -28.82 -57.46 -25.74
N THR A 370 -28.86 -58.38 -26.71
CA THR A 370 -29.58 -58.18 -27.96
C THR A 370 -31.09 -58.17 -27.70
N GLY A 371 -31.79 -57.14 -28.15
CA GLY A 371 -33.23 -56.97 -27.95
C GLY A 371 -33.64 -56.52 -26.55
N GLU A 372 -32.67 -56.20 -25.68
CA GLU A 372 -32.96 -55.75 -24.32
C GLU A 372 -33.29 -54.25 -24.29
N ASP A 373 -34.27 -53.90 -23.46
CA ASP A 373 -34.69 -52.52 -23.24
C ASP A 373 -34.00 -51.92 -22.02
N VAL A 374 -33.39 -50.74 -22.21
CA VAL A 374 -32.80 -49.92 -21.15
C VAL A 374 -33.66 -48.68 -20.96
N LEU A 375 -34.28 -48.53 -19.79
CA LEU A 375 -35.09 -47.37 -19.45
C LEU A 375 -34.22 -46.30 -18.82
N VAL A 376 -34.11 -45.17 -19.52
CA VAL A 376 -33.36 -43.99 -19.09
C VAL A 376 -34.33 -42.89 -18.67
N SER A 377 -34.19 -42.41 -17.44
CA SER A 377 -35.03 -41.34 -16.88
C SER A 377 -34.24 -40.56 -15.82
N PRO A 378 -34.33 -39.23 -15.75
CA PRO A 378 -33.60 -38.44 -14.76
C PRO A 378 -34.17 -38.68 -13.34
N VAL A 379 -33.37 -39.26 -12.45
CA VAL A 379 -33.80 -39.57 -11.06
C VAL A 379 -33.69 -38.35 -10.14
N LYS A 380 -32.66 -37.51 -10.34
CA LYS A 380 -32.34 -36.38 -9.46
C LYS A 380 -32.85 -35.03 -9.94
N ASP A 381 -33.28 -34.93 -11.19
CA ASP A 381 -33.67 -33.66 -11.82
C ASP A 381 -35.08 -33.78 -12.43
N PRO A 382 -36.13 -33.34 -11.70
CA PRO A 382 -37.51 -33.55 -12.11
C PRO A 382 -37.93 -32.71 -13.32
N LEU A 383 -37.13 -31.71 -13.70
CA LEU A 383 -37.40 -30.86 -14.87
C LEU A 383 -36.54 -31.24 -16.08
N ALA A 384 -35.67 -32.25 -15.94
CA ALA A 384 -34.87 -32.71 -17.06
C ALA A 384 -35.72 -33.59 -18.00
N GLU A 385 -35.57 -33.36 -19.29
CA GLU A 385 -36.09 -34.22 -20.33
C GLU A 385 -34.93 -34.76 -21.18
N LEU A 386 -35.21 -35.85 -21.86
CA LEU A 386 -34.24 -36.62 -22.64
C LEU A 386 -34.64 -36.68 -24.11
N ALA A 387 -33.65 -36.64 -24.99
CA ALA A 387 -33.82 -36.91 -26.41
C ALA A 387 -32.67 -37.76 -26.95
N VAL A 388 -32.93 -38.53 -28.01
CA VAL A 388 -31.90 -39.34 -28.68
C VAL A 388 -31.46 -38.65 -29.96
N LEU A 389 -30.15 -38.43 -30.07
CA LEU A 389 -29.51 -38.01 -31.30
C LEU A 389 -28.72 -39.18 -31.87
N GLU A 390 -29.14 -39.67 -33.03
CA GLU A 390 -28.36 -40.66 -33.79
C GLU A 390 -27.38 -39.93 -34.72
N ILE A 391 -26.09 -40.20 -34.53
CA ILE A 391 -25.03 -39.71 -35.40
C ILE A 391 -24.72 -40.82 -36.41
N PRO A 392 -25.00 -40.62 -37.72
CA PRO A 392 -24.76 -41.64 -38.72
C PRO A 392 -23.27 -41.90 -38.93
N ARG A 393 -22.92 -43.03 -39.56
CA ARG A 393 -21.53 -43.34 -39.92
C ARG A 393 -20.96 -42.24 -40.81
N GLY A 394 -19.79 -41.70 -40.44
CA GLY A 394 -19.16 -40.59 -41.14
C GLY A 394 -19.71 -39.20 -40.80
N GLY A 395 -20.81 -39.13 -40.03
CA GLY A 395 -21.31 -37.89 -39.44
C GLY A 395 -20.57 -37.55 -38.15
N ALA A 396 -20.55 -36.27 -37.80
CA ALA A 396 -20.00 -35.80 -36.53
C ALA A 396 -20.82 -34.64 -35.97
N ALA A 397 -20.90 -34.56 -34.63
CA ALA A 397 -21.59 -33.49 -33.94
C ALA A 397 -20.74 -32.95 -32.79
N VAL A 398 -20.72 -31.61 -32.68
CA VAL A 398 -20.19 -30.92 -31.51
C VAL A 398 -21.25 -31.00 -30.42
N VAL A 399 -20.94 -31.63 -29.29
CA VAL A 399 -21.89 -31.78 -28.18
C VAL A 399 -21.19 -31.43 -26.88
N ARG A 400 -21.84 -30.62 -26.04
CA ARG A 400 -21.33 -30.33 -24.69
C ARG A 400 -21.39 -31.61 -23.85
N PRO A 401 -20.26 -32.09 -23.28
CA PRO A 401 -20.27 -33.34 -22.51
C PRO A 401 -21.24 -33.33 -21.33
N SER A 402 -21.43 -32.18 -20.67
CA SER A 402 -22.36 -32.05 -19.53
C SER A 402 -23.84 -32.19 -19.90
N ALA A 403 -24.18 -32.20 -21.20
CA ALA A 403 -25.52 -32.47 -21.71
C ALA A 403 -25.76 -33.96 -22.02
N LEU A 404 -24.79 -34.85 -21.76
CA LEU A 404 -24.97 -36.29 -21.95
C LEU A 404 -25.60 -36.95 -20.71
N ALA A 405 -26.60 -37.79 -20.95
CA ALA A 405 -27.16 -38.73 -19.99
C ALA A 405 -26.62 -40.16 -20.20
N GLY A 406 -26.28 -40.48 -21.45
CA GLY A 406 -25.71 -41.76 -21.85
C GLY A 406 -25.43 -41.81 -23.35
N LEU A 407 -24.96 -42.96 -23.83
CA LEU A 407 -24.83 -43.24 -25.25
C LEU A 407 -24.97 -44.74 -25.54
N VAL A 408 -25.26 -45.08 -26.79
CA VAL A 408 -25.23 -46.45 -27.32
C VAL A 408 -24.18 -46.54 -28.41
N ARG A 409 -23.33 -47.54 -28.31
CA ARG A 409 -22.24 -47.81 -29.26
C ARG A 409 -22.17 -49.31 -29.57
N ARG A 410 -21.37 -49.66 -30.59
CA ARG A 410 -21.00 -51.06 -30.82
C ARG A 410 -20.08 -51.58 -29.73
N THR A 411 -20.29 -52.83 -29.33
CA THR A 411 -19.52 -53.50 -28.29
C THR A 411 -18.08 -53.66 -28.73
N GLY A 412 -17.14 -53.21 -27.89
CA GLY A 412 -15.71 -53.29 -28.17
C GLY A 412 -15.15 -52.13 -29.00
N GLU A 413 -15.99 -51.26 -29.57
CA GLU A 413 -15.57 -50.07 -30.30
C GLU A 413 -15.66 -48.83 -29.40
N PRO A 414 -14.54 -48.18 -29.04
CA PRO A 414 -14.61 -46.92 -28.29
C PRO A 414 -15.21 -45.81 -29.16
N VAL A 415 -16.00 -44.92 -28.54
CA VAL A 415 -16.55 -43.75 -29.24
C VAL A 415 -15.39 -42.82 -29.56
N ARG A 416 -15.23 -42.47 -30.84
CA ARG A 416 -14.20 -41.53 -31.27
C ARG A 416 -14.63 -40.12 -30.89
N ILE A 417 -13.92 -39.52 -29.93
CA ILE A 417 -14.13 -38.14 -29.47
C ILE A 417 -12.88 -37.33 -29.82
N THR A 418 -13.03 -36.26 -30.60
CA THR A 418 -11.94 -35.33 -30.89
C THR A 418 -12.18 -33.99 -30.24
N THR A 419 -11.12 -33.40 -29.68
CA THR A 419 -11.18 -32.06 -29.08
C THR A 419 -10.69 -31.01 -30.08
N ARG A 420 -11.38 -29.88 -30.19
CA ARG A 420 -10.90 -28.69 -30.93
C ARG A 420 -10.77 -27.50 -29.99
N TRP A 421 -9.55 -26.96 -29.89
CA TRP A 421 -9.24 -25.77 -29.08
C TRP A 421 -9.30 -24.50 -29.93
N ARG A 422 -9.80 -23.41 -29.34
CA ARG A 422 -9.94 -22.09 -29.98
C ARG A 422 -9.25 -21.00 -29.14
N LEU A 423 -7.97 -21.20 -28.82
CA LEU A 423 -7.21 -20.30 -27.94
C LEU A 423 -6.93 -18.92 -28.54
N PHE A 424 -6.89 -18.81 -29.87
CA PHE A 424 -6.67 -17.55 -30.57
C PHE A 424 -7.98 -16.87 -30.99
N SER A 425 -9.09 -17.21 -30.33
CA SER A 425 -10.44 -16.75 -30.67
C SER A 425 -11.06 -15.76 -29.71
N LEU A 426 -11.27 -14.54 -30.18
CA LEU A 426 -11.94 -13.48 -29.41
C LEU A 426 -13.35 -13.91 -28.95
N PRO A 427 -14.23 -14.43 -29.82
CA PRO A 427 -15.51 -15.01 -29.40
C PRO A 427 -15.36 -16.09 -28.34
N ALA A 428 -14.40 -17.00 -28.48
CA ALA A 428 -14.21 -18.10 -27.54
C ALA A 428 -13.76 -17.60 -26.16
N TRP A 429 -12.93 -16.56 -26.10
CA TRP A 429 -12.55 -15.90 -24.84
C TRP A 429 -13.72 -15.15 -24.19
N LEU A 430 -14.52 -14.43 -24.98
CA LEU A 430 -15.67 -13.69 -24.45
C LEU A 430 -16.80 -14.59 -23.96
N THR A 431 -16.99 -15.77 -24.56
CA THR A 431 -17.96 -16.78 -24.09
C THR A 431 -17.37 -17.75 -23.06
N LEU A 432 -16.06 -17.70 -22.85
CA LEU A 432 -15.25 -18.67 -22.10
C LEU A 432 -15.36 -20.11 -22.64
N GLN A 433 -15.78 -20.31 -23.90
CA GLN A 433 -15.88 -21.61 -24.55
C GLN A 433 -14.63 -21.89 -25.41
N LEU A 434 -13.49 -22.13 -24.77
CA LEU A 434 -12.22 -22.35 -25.51
C LEU A 434 -12.08 -23.75 -26.11
N ARG A 435 -12.91 -24.70 -25.68
CA ARG A 435 -12.78 -26.12 -26.02
C ARG A 435 -14.11 -26.71 -26.47
N TYR A 436 -14.09 -27.41 -27.61
CA TYR A 436 -15.24 -28.09 -28.18
C TYR A 436 -14.97 -29.59 -28.31
N PHE A 437 -15.95 -30.42 -27.96
CA PHE A 437 -15.90 -31.88 -28.08
C PHE A 437 -16.73 -32.34 -29.26
N VAL A 438 -16.11 -33.06 -30.18
CA VAL A 438 -16.74 -33.58 -31.40
C VAL A 438 -16.89 -35.09 -31.27
N PHE A 439 -18.12 -35.57 -31.32
CA PHE A 439 -18.48 -36.98 -31.32
C PHE A 439 -18.66 -37.46 -32.75
N HIS A 440 -17.97 -38.55 -33.11
CA HIS A 440 -18.01 -39.15 -34.44
C HIS A 440 -18.90 -40.39 -34.43
N GLY A 441 -19.74 -40.55 -35.45
CA GLY A 441 -20.63 -41.70 -35.60
C GLY A 441 -19.96 -42.94 -36.22
N PRO A 442 -20.61 -44.12 -36.17
CA PRO A 442 -22.00 -44.32 -35.73
C PRO A 442 -22.15 -44.41 -34.21
N VAL A 443 -23.01 -43.58 -33.62
CA VAL A 443 -23.32 -43.60 -32.17
C VAL A 443 -24.70 -42.98 -31.91
N ARG A 444 -25.45 -43.51 -30.94
CA ARG A 444 -26.69 -42.89 -30.45
C ARG A 444 -26.41 -42.17 -29.14
N LEU A 445 -26.53 -40.86 -29.11
CA LEU A 445 -26.30 -40.04 -27.92
C LEU A 445 -27.64 -39.79 -27.20
N VAL A 446 -27.68 -40.05 -25.90
CA VAL A 446 -28.81 -39.69 -25.05
C VAL A 446 -28.52 -38.33 -24.43
N LEU A 447 -29.20 -37.31 -24.92
CA LEU A 447 -29.03 -35.93 -24.50
C LEU A 447 -30.02 -35.60 -23.39
N LYS A 448 -29.60 -34.72 -22.49
CA LYS A 448 -30.46 -34.14 -21.45
C LYS A 448 -30.56 -32.62 -21.60
N GLY A 449 -31.75 -32.10 -21.37
CA GLY A 449 -32.05 -30.67 -21.37
C GLY A 449 -33.11 -30.32 -20.34
N GLY A 450 -33.14 -29.07 -19.91
CA GLY A 450 -34.13 -28.51 -19.01
C GLY A 450 -35.42 -28.21 -19.75
N ARG A 451 -36.50 -28.81 -19.25
CA ARG A 451 -37.86 -28.66 -19.78
C ARG A 451 -37.98 -28.97 -21.29
N GLY A 452 -37.05 -29.74 -21.85
CA GLY A 452 -37.08 -30.11 -23.26
C GLY A 452 -35.71 -30.07 -23.96
N VAL A 453 -35.53 -30.99 -24.91
CA VAL A 453 -34.46 -30.95 -25.91
C VAL A 453 -35.09 -30.88 -27.30
N ARG A 454 -34.80 -29.80 -28.04
CA ARG A 454 -35.22 -29.61 -29.42
C ARG A 454 -34.07 -29.88 -30.37
N ILE A 455 -34.30 -30.79 -31.30
CA ILE A 455 -33.37 -31.11 -32.37
C ILE A 455 -34.01 -30.65 -33.67
N GLU A 456 -33.49 -29.56 -34.25
CA GLU A 456 -34.08 -28.91 -35.42
C GLU A 456 -33.06 -28.77 -36.55
N PRO A 457 -33.49 -28.83 -37.83
CA PRO A 457 -32.60 -28.58 -38.96
C PRO A 457 -32.16 -27.12 -38.98
N ALA A 458 -30.87 -26.87 -39.23
CA ALA A 458 -30.26 -25.54 -39.23
C ALA A 458 -30.55 -24.71 -40.50
N GLN A 459 -31.54 -25.08 -41.31
CA GLN A 459 -31.77 -24.55 -42.66
C GLN A 459 -31.99 -23.03 -42.71
N ARG A 460 -32.64 -22.45 -41.70
CA ARG A 460 -32.91 -21.00 -41.64
C ARG A 460 -31.92 -20.21 -40.78
N GLY A 461 -30.93 -20.88 -40.19
CA GLY A 461 -30.05 -20.30 -39.19
C GLY A 461 -30.81 -19.94 -37.91
N ARG A 462 -30.11 -19.84 -36.79
CA ARG A 462 -30.74 -19.60 -35.49
C ARG A 462 -29.83 -18.78 -34.58
N ILE A 463 -30.46 -17.90 -33.80
CA ILE A 463 -29.83 -17.26 -32.64
C ILE A 463 -30.40 -17.91 -31.40
N VAL A 464 -29.51 -18.34 -30.50
CA VAL A 464 -29.82 -19.10 -29.29
C VAL A 464 -29.15 -18.41 -28.10
N GLY A 465 -29.81 -18.39 -26.93
CA GLY A 465 -29.22 -17.80 -25.74
C GLY A 465 -27.96 -18.55 -25.29
N GLN A 466 -26.97 -17.83 -24.77
CA GLN A 466 -25.74 -18.44 -24.24
C GLN A 466 -26.11 -19.43 -23.11
N GLY A 467 -25.83 -20.72 -23.33
CA GLY A 467 -26.15 -21.80 -22.40
C GLY A 467 -27.30 -22.72 -22.86
N GLN A 468 -28.19 -22.27 -23.74
CA GLN A 468 -29.25 -23.10 -24.33
C GLN A 468 -28.74 -23.99 -25.47
N LEU A 469 -27.63 -23.64 -26.11
CA LEU A 469 -27.00 -24.47 -27.12
C LEU A 469 -26.35 -25.69 -26.45
N ILE A 470 -26.90 -26.88 -26.74
CA ILE A 470 -26.35 -28.18 -26.30
C ILE A 470 -25.25 -28.62 -27.27
N GLY A 471 -25.47 -28.40 -28.56
CA GLY A 471 -24.56 -28.83 -29.61
C GLY A 471 -25.11 -28.59 -31.02
N PHE A 472 -24.33 -28.96 -32.02
CA PHE A 472 -24.66 -28.79 -33.43
C PHE A 472 -23.83 -29.77 -34.28
N SER A 473 -24.34 -30.19 -35.44
CA SER A 473 -23.56 -30.98 -36.40
C SER A 473 -22.36 -30.20 -36.94
N THR A 474 -21.26 -30.88 -37.26
CA THR A 474 -20.03 -30.22 -37.73
C THR A 474 -20.15 -29.47 -39.05
N ASP A 475 -21.22 -29.71 -39.81
CA ASP A 475 -21.54 -29.05 -41.07
C ASP A 475 -22.14 -27.65 -40.89
N CYS A 476 -22.48 -27.30 -39.64
CA CYS A 476 -22.94 -25.97 -39.26
C CYS A 476 -21.75 -25.03 -39.02
N ALA A 477 -21.91 -23.78 -39.44
CA ALA A 477 -20.97 -22.71 -39.10
C ALA A 477 -21.44 -21.99 -37.82
N TYR A 478 -20.62 -22.01 -36.79
CA TYR A 478 -20.90 -21.42 -35.48
C TYR A 478 -20.24 -20.05 -35.34
N SER A 479 -21.01 -19.06 -34.92
CA SER A 479 -20.54 -17.70 -34.63
C SER A 479 -21.24 -17.19 -33.37
N VAL A 480 -20.88 -15.99 -32.93
CA VAL A 480 -21.54 -15.30 -31.82
C VAL A 480 -22.14 -14.01 -32.33
N ILE A 481 -23.19 -13.55 -31.66
CA ILE A 481 -23.76 -12.22 -31.91
C ILE A 481 -23.93 -11.49 -30.59
N ARG A 482 -23.74 -10.17 -30.60
CA ARG A 482 -24.01 -9.35 -29.42
C ARG A 482 -25.49 -9.42 -29.04
N THR A 483 -25.78 -9.45 -27.75
CA THR A 483 -27.13 -9.23 -27.24
C THR A 483 -27.72 -7.92 -27.76
N GLU A 484 -29.00 -7.95 -28.13
CA GLU A 484 -29.69 -6.87 -28.85
C GLU A 484 -29.68 -5.55 -28.08
N THR A 485 -29.90 -5.59 -26.77
CA THR A 485 -30.05 -4.39 -25.94
C THR A 485 -28.99 -4.30 -24.85
N PHE A 486 -28.52 -3.07 -24.61
CA PHE A 486 -27.42 -2.80 -23.67
C PHE A 486 -27.84 -3.00 -22.20
N TRP A 487 -29.00 -2.45 -21.82
CA TRP A 487 -29.39 -2.39 -20.41
C TRP A 487 -29.58 -3.76 -19.74
N PRO A 488 -30.24 -4.76 -20.37
CA PRO A 488 -30.31 -6.10 -19.81
C PRO A 488 -28.93 -6.71 -19.56
N TYR A 489 -27.97 -6.51 -20.47
CA TYR A 489 -26.58 -6.92 -20.28
C TYR A 489 -25.89 -6.13 -19.15
N PHE A 490 -25.98 -4.81 -19.18
CA PHE A 490 -25.34 -3.93 -18.21
C PHE A 490 -25.84 -4.20 -16.78
N LEU A 491 -27.09 -4.59 -16.61
CA LEU A 491 -27.69 -4.99 -15.33
C LEU A 491 -27.42 -6.46 -14.95
N GLY A 492 -26.77 -7.24 -15.82
CA GLY A 492 -26.45 -8.65 -15.63
C GLY A 492 -27.65 -9.59 -15.72
N ARG A 493 -28.70 -9.21 -16.47
CA ARG A 493 -29.87 -10.07 -16.74
C ARG A 493 -29.67 -10.94 -17.98
N GLU A 494 -28.94 -10.43 -18.96
CA GLU A 494 -28.60 -11.15 -20.18
C GLU A 494 -27.08 -11.25 -20.35
N PRO A 495 -26.59 -12.34 -20.97
CA PRO A 495 -25.18 -12.47 -21.33
C PRO A 495 -24.75 -11.42 -22.36
N LEU A 496 -23.44 -11.24 -22.52
CA LEU A 496 -22.87 -10.30 -23.50
C LEU A 496 -23.16 -10.73 -24.95
N LEU A 497 -23.03 -12.03 -25.19
CA LEU A 497 -23.13 -12.67 -26.49
C LEU A 497 -24.24 -13.73 -26.45
N LYS A 498 -24.85 -13.95 -27.61
CA LYS A 498 -25.74 -15.06 -27.92
C LYS A 498 -25.04 -15.95 -28.95
N ASP A 499 -25.34 -17.24 -28.92
CA ASP A 499 -24.82 -18.22 -29.85
C ASP A 499 -25.57 -18.10 -31.18
N ARG A 500 -24.86 -18.11 -32.31
CA ARG A 500 -25.45 -18.01 -33.65
C ARG A 500 -24.97 -19.17 -34.52
N ILE A 501 -25.92 -19.89 -35.10
CA ILE A 501 -25.65 -20.91 -36.11
C ILE A 501 -26.15 -20.39 -37.45
N GLU A 502 -25.26 -20.37 -38.44
CA GLU A 502 -25.60 -19.94 -39.80
C GLU A 502 -26.46 -20.97 -40.52
N GLN A 503 -27.08 -20.54 -41.61
CA GLN A 503 -27.91 -21.38 -42.47
C GLN A 503 -27.08 -22.54 -43.05
N GLY A 504 -27.58 -23.77 -42.88
CA GLY A 504 -26.88 -24.96 -43.36
C GLY A 504 -27.75 -26.22 -43.36
N ARG A 505 -27.19 -27.31 -43.92
CA ARG A 505 -27.85 -28.62 -44.01
C ARG A 505 -27.76 -29.46 -42.72
N GLY A 506 -27.09 -28.94 -41.70
CA GLY A 506 -26.87 -29.63 -40.44
C GLY A 506 -28.06 -29.58 -39.48
N VAL A 507 -27.86 -30.14 -38.28
CA VAL A 507 -28.82 -30.14 -37.18
C VAL A 507 -28.31 -29.32 -35.99
N LEU A 508 -29.24 -28.70 -35.28
CA LEU A 508 -29.02 -27.89 -34.10
C LEU A 508 -29.70 -28.53 -32.89
N LEU A 509 -28.97 -28.59 -31.77
CA LEU A 509 -29.44 -29.15 -30.50
C LEU A 509 -29.63 -28.01 -29.50
N VAL A 510 -30.88 -27.70 -29.16
CA VAL A 510 -31.24 -26.58 -28.28
C VAL A 510 -32.04 -27.09 -27.08
N GLU A 511 -31.74 -26.52 -25.93
CA GLU A 511 -32.50 -26.69 -24.70
C GLU A 511 -33.67 -25.68 -24.65
N GLU A 512 -34.89 -26.13 -24.37
CA GLU A 512 -36.07 -25.22 -24.35
C GLU A 512 -35.98 -24.20 -23.22
N ALA A 513 -35.59 -24.64 -22.03
CA ALA A 513 -35.25 -23.78 -20.92
C ALA A 513 -33.92 -24.24 -20.31
N PRO A 514 -32.93 -23.36 -20.12
CA PRO A 514 -31.66 -23.78 -19.53
C PRO A 514 -31.90 -24.42 -18.16
N LEU A 515 -31.39 -25.64 -17.95
CA LEU A 515 -31.47 -26.37 -16.67
C LEU A 515 -31.11 -25.45 -15.51
N ALA A 516 -31.90 -25.48 -14.42
CA ALA A 516 -31.70 -24.62 -13.27
C ALA A 516 -30.24 -24.68 -12.78
N GLY A 517 -29.56 -23.54 -12.74
CA GLY A 517 -28.15 -23.44 -12.37
C GLY A 517 -27.14 -23.36 -13.52
N ARG A 518 -27.56 -23.44 -14.79
CA ARG A 518 -26.68 -23.29 -15.98
C ARG A 518 -26.61 -21.87 -16.56
N SER A 519 -27.45 -20.94 -16.13
CA SER A 519 -27.49 -19.58 -16.66
C SER A 519 -26.66 -18.59 -15.83
N GLY A 520 -25.53 -18.16 -16.40
CA GLY A 520 -24.70 -17.05 -15.91
C GLY A 520 -23.61 -17.44 -14.90
N LEU A 521 -22.46 -16.74 -14.98
CA LEU A 521 -21.45 -16.78 -13.92
C LEU A 521 -22.11 -16.37 -12.60
N ARG A 522 -22.14 -17.28 -11.63
CA ARG A 522 -22.55 -16.97 -10.26
C ARG A 522 -21.59 -15.94 -9.66
N ARG A 523 -22.01 -15.19 -8.64
CA ARG A 523 -21.12 -14.27 -7.92
C ARG A 523 -20.28 -15.04 -6.91
N GLY A 524 -19.00 -14.71 -6.78
CA GLY A 524 -18.08 -15.29 -5.79
C GLY A 524 -17.24 -16.45 -6.32
N PHE A 525 -16.69 -17.26 -5.41
CA PHE A 525 -15.79 -18.38 -5.71
C PHE A 525 -16.44 -19.45 -6.61
N GLU A 526 -17.74 -19.72 -6.45
CA GLU A 526 -18.48 -20.62 -7.35
C GLU A 526 -18.50 -20.13 -8.80
N GLY A 527 -18.52 -18.80 -9.01
CA GLY A 527 -18.45 -18.19 -10.34
C GLY A 527 -17.08 -18.32 -10.98
N ALA A 528 -16.01 -18.23 -10.18
CA ALA A 528 -14.65 -18.47 -10.66
C ALA A 528 -14.45 -19.94 -11.06
N PHE A 529 -15.00 -20.87 -10.27
CA PHE A 529 -14.95 -22.30 -10.60
C PHE A 529 -15.77 -22.64 -11.85
N ASP A 530 -16.98 -22.07 -11.99
CA ASP A 530 -17.80 -22.20 -13.21
C ASP A 530 -17.11 -21.60 -14.45
N ALA A 531 -16.42 -20.46 -14.29
CA ALA A 531 -15.61 -19.87 -15.36
C ALA A 531 -14.44 -20.76 -15.78
N VAL A 532 -13.76 -21.41 -14.81
CA VAL A 532 -12.68 -22.37 -15.08
C VAL A 532 -13.23 -23.61 -15.78
N LEU A 533 -14.35 -24.18 -15.32
CA LEU A 533 -14.96 -25.35 -15.98
C LEU A 533 -15.40 -25.06 -17.41
N LYS A 534 -16.00 -23.89 -17.65
CA LYS A 534 -16.35 -23.43 -19.00
C LYS A 534 -15.13 -23.33 -19.90
N LEU A 535 -13.99 -22.84 -19.38
CA LEU A 535 -12.71 -22.78 -20.10
C LEU A 535 -12.29 -24.16 -20.63
N PHE A 536 -12.61 -25.22 -19.89
CA PHE A 536 -12.36 -26.61 -20.27
C PHE A 536 -13.51 -27.26 -21.07
N GLY A 537 -14.52 -26.49 -21.48
CA GLY A 537 -15.62 -26.94 -22.34
C GLY A 537 -16.68 -27.81 -21.63
N VAL A 538 -16.80 -27.70 -20.30
CA VAL A 538 -17.72 -28.51 -19.47
C VAL A 538 -18.91 -27.70 -19.00
#